data_AF-A0A1Y5TYW2-F1
#
_entry.id   AF-A0A1Y5TYW2-F1
#
_cell.length_a   1.000
_cell.length_b   1.000
_cell.length_c   1.000
_cell.angle_alpha   90.00
_cell.angle_beta   90.00
_cell.angle_gamma   90.00
#
_symmetry.space_group_name_H-M   'P 1'
#
loop_
_entity.id
_entity.type
_entity.pdbx_description
1 polymer ?
#
loop_
_entity_poly.entity_id
_entity_poly.type
_entity_poly.pdbx_seq_one_letter_code
_entity_poly.pdbx_strand_id
1 'polypeptide(L)'
;MKQHDSVHTAALVRIPGFYRRWELPEILENQRAYRIENAGSHQDGTPLVAIYADTAAVSLDGLPSAPNKNAETVSVPSGTMSRRPE
;
A
#
# COMPACT_ATOMS: atom_id res chain seq x y z
N MET A 1 33.14 10.77 -22.82
CA MET A 1 32.04 11.39 -22.06
C MET A 1 31.40 10.32 -21.19
N LYS A 2 31.30 10.55 -19.88
CA LYS A 2 30.70 9.59 -18.94
C LYS A 2 29.18 9.64 -19.16
N GLN A 3 28.57 8.52 -19.52
CA GLN A 3 27.12 8.37 -19.50
C GLN A 3 26.67 8.43 -18.04
N HIS A 4 26.46 9.64 -17.54
CA HIS A 4 25.59 9.88 -16.41
C HIS A 4 24.22 10.11 -17.02
N ASP A 5 23.58 9.02 -17.43
CA ASP A 5 22.13 8.97 -17.36
C ASP A 5 21.86 9.21 -15.86
N SER A 6 21.57 10.46 -15.50
CA SER A 6 20.97 10.79 -14.23
C SER A 6 19.62 10.09 -14.25
N VAL A 7 19.65 8.79 -13.96
CA VAL A 7 18.49 7.91 -13.91
C VAL A 7 17.52 8.63 -13.03
N HIS A 8 16.50 9.15 -13.71
CA HIS A 8 15.49 10.01 -13.16
C HIS A 8 15.10 9.46 -11.80
N THR A 9 15.55 10.13 -10.74
CA THR A 9 15.07 9.89 -9.37
C THR A 9 13.67 10.52 -9.28
N ALA A 10 12.86 10.30 -10.31
CA ALA A 10 11.48 10.67 -10.33
C ALA A 10 10.85 9.90 -9.17
N ALA A 11 10.11 10.62 -8.34
CA ALA A 11 9.52 10.02 -7.15
C ALA A 11 8.61 8.88 -7.60
N LEU A 12 8.99 7.63 -7.31
CA LEU A 12 8.11 6.49 -7.55
C LEU A 12 7.17 6.35 -6.36
N VAL A 13 5.87 6.39 -6.61
CA VAL A 13 4.84 6.15 -5.61
C VAL A 13 4.52 4.67 -5.58
N ARG A 14 4.42 4.12 -4.37
CA ARG A 14 4.02 2.74 -4.16
C ARG A 14 2.54 2.57 -4.46
N ILE A 15 2.21 1.63 -5.34
CA ILE A 15 0.84 1.20 -5.56
C ILE A 15 0.38 0.43 -4.30
N PRO A 16 -0.77 0.78 -3.71
CA PRO A 16 -1.27 0.12 -2.51
C PRO A 16 -1.55 -1.37 -2.75
N GLY A 17 -0.94 -2.24 -1.94
CA GLY A 17 -1.17 -3.68 -2.00
C GLY A 17 0.09 -4.49 -2.20
N PHE A 18 -0.11 -5.81 -2.26
CA PHE A 18 0.90 -6.80 -2.60
C PHE A 18 0.30 -7.69 -3.69
N TYR A 19 1.04 -7.83 -4.78
CA TYR A 19 0.52 -8.45 -5.98
C TYR A 19 1.28 -9.71 -6.31
N ARG A 20 0.60 -10.64 -6.97
CA ARG A 20 1.23 -11.84 -7.50
C ARG A 20 1.79 -11.54 -8.88
N ARG A 21 2.80 -12.30 -9.31
CA ARG A 21 3.46 -12.07 -10.62
C ARG A 21 2.52 -12.19 -11.82
N TRP A 22 1.45 -12.96 -11.71
CA TRP A 22 0.44 -13.09 -12.75
C TRP A 22 -0.62 -12.00 -12.74
N GLU A 23 -0.72 -11.18 -11.69
CA GLU A 23 -1.62 -10.03 -11.63
C GLU A 23 -0.96 -8.77 -12.22
N LEU A 24 0.38 -8.78 -12.39
CA LEU A 24 1.13 -7.68 -12.99
C LEU A 24 0.57 -7.20 -14.35
N PRO A 25 0.21 -8.08 -15.31
CA PRO A 25 -0.33 -7.63 -16.59
C PRO A 25 -1.63 -6.82 -16.47
N GLU A 26 -2.40 -7.02 -15.40
CA GLU A 26 -3.66 -6.29 -15.16
C GLU A 26 -3.43 -4.94 -14.48
N ILE A 27 -2.27 -4.75 -13.85
CA ILE A 27 -1.94 -3.55 -13.04
C ILE A 27 -0.97 -2.64 -13.78
N LEU A 28 -0.09 -3.20 -14.60
CA LEU A 28 0.93 -2.47 -15.33
C LEU A 28 0.33 -1.87 -16.62
N GLU A 29 0.19 -0.55 -16.64
CA GLU A 29 -0.15 0.21 -17.85
C GLU A 29 1.01 0.27 -18.86
N ASN A 30 0.66 0.32 -20.14
CA ASN A 30 1.62 0.46 -21.23
C ASN A 30 2.36 1.81 -21.18
N GLN A 31 3.61 1.81 -21.63
CA GLN A 31 4.48 3.01 -21.73
C GLN A 31 4.77 3.72 -20.39
N ARG A 32 4.68 2.98 -19.28
CA ARG A 32 4.94 3.51 -17.94
C ARG A 32 6.12 2.83 -17.28
N ALA A 33 6.89 3.59 -16.51
CA ALA A 33 8.01 3.08 -15.73
C ALA A 33 7.52 2.49 -14.40
N TYR A 34 7.94 1.26 -14.12
CA TYR A 34 7.62 0.55 -12.88
C TYR A 34 8.87 -0.04 -12.24
N ARG A 35 8.84 -0.11 -10.91
CA ARG A 35 9.81 -0.84 -10.10
C ARG A 35 9.10 -1.90 -9.29
N ILE A 36 9.58 -3.13 -9.37
CA ILE A 36 9.00 -4.30 -8.70
C ILE A 36 9.97 -4.73 -7.61
N GLU A 37 9.49 -4.81 -6.37
CA GLU A 37 10.29 -5.27 -5.24
C GLU A 37 9.66 -6.48 -4.56
N ASN A 38 10.50 -7.38 -4.05
CA ASN A 38 10.05 -8.54 -3.30
C ASN A 38 9.43 -8.08 -1.97
N ALA A 39 8.20 -8.52 -1.69
CA ALA A 39 7.45 -8.16 -0.49
C ALA A 39 7.22 -9.33 0.46
N GLY A 40 7.92 -10.45 0.25
CA GLY A 40 7.72 -11.70 0.95
C GLY A 40 6.79 -12.65 0.21
N SER A 41 6.12 -13.52 0.96
CA SER A 41 5.24 -14.54 0.43
C SER A 41 3.91 -14.54 1.16
N HIS A 42 2.84 -14.86 0.44
CA HIS A 42 1.55 -15.16 1.05
C HIS A 42 1.64 -16.45 1.89
N GLN A 43 0.61 -16.72 2.70
CA GLN A 43 0.56 -17.88 3.59
C GLN A 43 0.64 -19.20 2.81
N ASP A 44 0.14 -19.20 1.57
CA ASP A 44 0.23 -20.34 0.64
C ASP A 44 1.62 -20.50 0.00
N GLY A 45 2.62 -19.70 0.42
CA GLY A 45 3.97 -19.68 -0.14
C GLY A 45 4.09 -18.93 -1.47
N THR A 46 3.00 -18.35 -1.97
CA THR A 46 3.02 -17.60 -3.23
C THR A 46 3.84 -16.31 -3.07
N PRO A 47 4.85 -16.05 -3.91
CA PRO A 47 5.65 -14.84 -3.79
C PRO A 47 4.81 -13.61 -4.11
N LEU A 48 4.91 -12.62 -3.23
CA LEU A 48 4.24 -11.33 -3.35
C LEU A 48 5.26 -10.24 -3.68
N VAL A 49 4.83 -9.27 -4.49
CA VAL A 49 5.66 -8.14 -4.88
C VAL A 49 4.95 -6.82 -4.59
N ALA A 50 5.75 -5.82 -4.21
CA ALA A 50 5.33 -4.43 -4.12
C ALA A 50 5.68 -3.74 -5.45
N ILE A 51 4.74 -2.93 -5.95
CA ILE A 51 4.92 -2.19 -7.21
C ILE A 51 5.03 -0.72 -6.89
N TYR A 52 6.03 -0.08 -7.48
CA TYR A 52 6.22 1.36 -7.45
C TYR A 52 6.11 1.87 -8.88
N ALA A 53 5.38 2.95 -9.06
CA ALA A 53 5.15 3.56 -10.37
C ALA A 53 5.51 5.04 -10.30
N ASP A 54 5.95 5.60 -11.42
CA ASP A 54 6.31 7.01 -11.47
C ASP A 54 5.12 7.93 -11.06
N THR A 55 5.36 9.08 -10.46
CA THR A 55 4.23 9.98 -10.09
C THR A 55 3.54 10.65 -11.28
N ALA A 56 4.15 10.67 -12.47
CA ALA A 56 3.62 11.41 -13.62
C ALA A 56 2.27 10.91 -14.18
N ALA A 57 1.72 9.81 -13.68
CA ALA A 57 0.42 9.28 -14.10
C ALA A 57 -0.47 8.84 -12.94
N VAL A 58 -0.15 9.24 -11.70
CA VAL A 58 -1.22 9.32 -10.70
C VAL A 58 -2.00 10.62 -10.94
N SER A 59 -2.73 10.69 -12.06
CA SER A 59 -3.91 11.55 -12.11
C SER A 59 -4.88 10.97 -11.10
N LEU A 60 -4.74 11.42 -9.85
CA LEU A 60 -5.61 11.11 -8.73
C LEU A 60 -6.95 11.86 -8.91
N ASP A 61 -7.53 11.79 -10.12
CA ASP A 61 -8.88 12.23 -10.42
C ASP A 61 -9.84 11.14 -9.93
N GLY A 62 -9.99 11.05 -8.62
CA GLY A 62 -11.11 10.32 -8.03
C GLY A 62 -10.83 9.44 -6.83
N LEU A 63 -10.14 9.92 -5.79
CA LEU A 63 -10.51 9.45 -4.45
C LEU A 63 -10.51 10.58 -3.41
N PRO A 64 -11.61 10.76 -2.66
CA PRO A 64 -11.63 11.63 -1.50
C PRO A 64 -10.61 11.14 -0.48
N SER A 65 -9.77 12.06 -0.03
CA SER A 65 -8.74 11.82 0.96
C SER A 65 -9.36 11.33 2.28
N ALA A 66 -8.80 10.21 2.75
CA ALA A 66 -8.83 9.66 4.10
C ALA A 66 -10.16 9.06 4.62
N PRO A 67 -10.19 7.79 5.06
CA PRO A 67 -11.09 7.41 6.13
C PRO A 67 -10.61 8.13 7.39
N ASN A 68 -11.47 8.99 7.95
CA ASN A 68 -11.22 9.64 9.23
C ASN A 68 -10.92 8.57 10.29
N LYS A 69 -9.67 8.55 10.77
CA LYS A 69 -9.35 7.88 12.03
C LYS A 69 -9.97 8.70 13.17
N ASN A 70 -11.23 8.44 13.49
CA ASN A 70 -11.77 8.65 14.82
C ASN A 70 -12.40 7.35 15.35
N ALA A 71 -11.67 6.24 15.23
CA ALA A 71 -11.80 5.17 16.21
C ALA A 71 -11.07 5.62 17.48
N GLU A 72 -11.69 6.55 18.21
CA GLU A 72 -11.35 6.81 19.60
C GLU A 72 -11.83 5.59 20.39
N THR A 73 -10.97 4.58 20.50
CA THR A 73 -11.05 3.61 21.59
C THR A 73 -10.74 4.34 22.88
N VAL A 74 -11.74 5.02 23.44
CA VAL A 74 -11.69 5.45 24.84
C VAL A 74 -11.90 4.21 25.69
N SER A 75 -10.79 3.76 26.24
CA SER A 75 -10.69 2.69 27.20
C SER A 75 -11.23 3.19 28.55
N VAL A 76 -12.20 2.45 29.11
CA VAL A 76 -12.76 2.42 30.48
C VAL A 76 -13.38 3.70 31.09
N PRO A 77 -14.51 3.51 31.81
CA PRO A 77 -14.42 3.76 33.25
C PRO A 77 -14.76 2.53 34.09
N SER A 78 -14.01 2.43 35.19
CA SER A 78 -14.21 1.53 36.32
C SER A 78 -15.65 1.63 36.84
N GLY A 79 -16.42 0.57 36.67
CA GLY A 79 -17.73 0.37 37.28
C GLY A 79 -17.74 -0.97 37.99
N THR A 80 -17.24 -1.00 39.23
CA THR A 80 -17.53 -2.11 40.15
C THR A 80 -19.03 -2.06 40.42
N MET A 81 -19.78 -2.99 39.84
CA MET A 81 -21.07 -3.37 40.41
C MET A 81 -21.03 -4.87 40.64
N SER A 82 -20.84 -5.18 41.91
CA SER A 82 -20.78 -6.50 42.52
C SER A 82 -21.85 -7.43 41.97
N ARG A 83 -21.42 -8.61 41.54
CA ARG A 83 -22.32 -9.77 41.46
C ARG A 83 -22.67 -10.19 42.89
N ARG A 84 -23.95 -10.25 43.23
CA ARG A 84 -24.46 -11.20 44.22
C ARG A 84 -25.84 -11.68 43.80
N PRO A 85 -25.95 -12.91 43.28
CA PRO A 85 -27.22 -13.64 43.27
C PRO A 85 -27.42 -14.28 44.65
N GLU A 86 -28.58 -14.04 45.25
CA GLU A 86 -29.24 -14.93 46.21
C GLU A 86 -30.74 -14.91 45.91
#